data_AF-A0AA42VN67-F1
#
_entry.id   AF-A0AA42VN67-F1
#
_cell.length_a   1.000
_cell.length_b   1.000
_cell.length_c   1.000
_cell.angle_alpha   90.00
_cell.angle_beta   90.00
_cell.angle_gamma   90.00
#
_symmetry.space_group_name_H-M   'P 1'
#
loop_
_entity.id
_entity.type
_entity.pdbx_description
1 polymer ?
#
loop_
_entity_poly.entity_id
_entity_poly.type
_entity_poly.pdbx_seq_one_letter_code
_entity_poly.pdbx_strand_id
1 'polypeptide(L)'
;MAAPLKPKEKAALLAAHGASDHTLHRTANGFAPSNRPEKLFTRRVMNWLDERVLIRYDDPQLPRKATLTDLGLAAAEAEIAKARDLALTA
;
A
#
# COMPACT_ATOMS: atom_id res chain seq x y z
N MET A 1 -16.71 -10.57 6.70
CA MET A 1 -15.66 -9.62 7.12
C MET A 1 -14.40 -9.94 6.33
N ALA A 2 -13.72 -8.95 5.75
CA ALA A 2 -12.43 -9.18 5.11
C ALA A 2 -11.39 -9.55 6.19
N ALA A 3 -10.50 -10.50 5.88
CA ALA A 3 -9.42 -10.87 6.79
C ALA A 3 -8.52 -9.65 7.09
N PRO A 4 -7.92 -9.54 8.29
CA PRO A 4 -7.00 -8.45 8.60
C PRO A 4 -5.82 -8.40 7.61
N LEU A 5 -5.28 -7.20 7.39
CA LEU A 5 -4.10 -7.02 6.55
C LEU A 5 -2.87 -7.61 7.24
N LYS A 6 -2.00 -8.25 6.46
CA LYS A 6 -0.72 -8.73 6.99
C LYS A 6 0.18 -7.53 7.33
N PRO A 7 1.16 -7.65 8.24
CA PRO A 7 2.02 -6.52 8.60
C PRO A 7 2.73 -5.86 7.41
N LYS A 8 3.26 -6.66 6.48
CA LYS A 8 3.90 -6.15 5.25
C LYS A 8 2.94 -5.49 4.28
N GLU A 9 1.72 -6.01 4.20
CA GLU A 9 0.64 -5.49 3.37
C GLU A 9 0.16 -4.13 3.90
N LYS A 10 -0.08 -4.03 5.21
CA LYS A 10 -0.37 -2.76 5.90
C LYS A 10 0.74 -1.74 5.69
N ALA A 11 2.00 -2.14 5.82
CA ALA A 11 3.13 -1.22 5.63
C ALA A 11 3.19 -0.67 4.20
N ALA A 12 2.97 -1.51 3.20
CA ALA A 12 2.91 -1.09 1.79
C ALA A 12 1.72 -0.17 1.52
N LEU A 13 0.54 -0.51 2.05
CA LEU A 13 -0.67 0.30 1.92
C LEU A 13 -0.47 1.71 2.49
N LEU A 14 0.08 1.81 3.70
CA LEU A 14 0.35 3.09 4.35
C LEU A 14 1.48 3.89 3.67
N ALA A 15 2.47 3.20 3.11
CA ALA A 15 3.52 3.85 2.33
C ALA A 15 2.99 4.43 1.02
N ALA A 16 2.11 3.70 0.32
CA ALA A 16 1.42 4.18 -0.86
C ALA A 16 0.53 5.38 -0.51
N HIS A 17 -0.26 5.30 0.57
CA HIS A 17 -1.13 6.38 1.01
C HIS A 17 -0.35 7.67 1.33
N GLY A 18 0.82 7.54 1.97
CA GLY A 18 1.69 8.68 2.28
C GLY A 18 2.48 9.23 1.08
N ALA A 19 2.41 8.61 -0.10
CA ALA A 19 3.02 9.15 -1.32
C ALA A 19 2.13 10.26 -1.92
N SER A 20 2.74 11.25 -2.57
CA SER A 20 2.02 12.40 -3.13
C SER A 20 1.04 12.04 -4.25
N ASP A 21 1.27 10.93 -4.95
CA ASP A 21 0.45 10.41 -6.04
C ASP A 21 -0.26 9.10 -5.67
N HIS A 22 -0.30 8.77 -4.37
CA HIS A 22 -0.85 7.52 -3.84
C HIS A 22 -0.34 6.25 -4.54
N THR A 23 0.88 6.30 -5.06
CA THR A 23 1.44 5.29 -5.95
C THR A 23 2.79 4.78 -5.44
N LEU A 24 3.02 3.47 -5.60
CA LEU A 24 4.33 2.86 -5.47
C LEU A 24 4.91 2.61 -6.86
N HIS A 25 6.11 3.11 -7.10
CA HIS A 25 6.82 3.05 -8.37
C HIS A 25 7.79 1.89 -8.38
N ARG A 26 7.87 1.19 -9.51
CA ARG A 26 8.81 0.08 -9.70
C ARG A 26 10.24 0.61 -9.70
N THR A 27 11.08 -0.06 -8.93
CA THR A 27 12.53 0.12 -8.87
C THR A 27 13.22 -1.18 -9.31
N ALA A 28 14.56 -1.18 -9.35
CA ALA A 28 15.33 -2.40 -9.62
C ALA A 28 15.06 -3.52 -8.59
N ASN A 29 14.71 -3.16 -7.35
CA ASN A 29 14.61 -4.11 -6.24
C ASN A 29 13.14 -4.40 -5.82
N GLY A 30 12.16 -3.63 -6.31
CA GLY A 30 10.76 -3.79 -5.90
C GLY A 30 9.89 -2.60 -6.26
N PHE A 31 9.02 -2.20 -5.35
CA PHE A 31 8.15 -1.03 -5.47
C PHE A 31 8.37 -0.12 -4.27
N ALA A 32 8.46 1.19 -4.49
CA ALA A 32 8.68 2.17 -3.44
C ALA A 32 7.92 3.47 -3.74
N PRO A 33 7.48 4.23 -2.72
CA PRO A 33 6.90 5.54 -2.94
C PRO A 33 7.98 6.53 -3.37
N SER A 34 7.61 7.52 -4.18
CA SER A 34 8.55 8.51 -4.73
C SER A 34 9.24 9.35 -3.65
N ASN A 35 8.55 9.64 -2.54
CA ASN A 35 9.05 10.46 -1.44
C ASN A 35 9.88 9.69 -0.40
N ARG A 36 9.84 8.35 -0.42
CA ARG A 36 10.53 7.47 0.55
C ARG A 36 11.08 6.23 -0.15
N PRO A 37 12.11 6.39 -1.00
CA PRO A 37 12.64 5.29 -1.81
C PRO A 37 13.24 4.14 -0.96
N GLU A 38 13.56 4.40 0.31
CA GLU A 38 14.03 3.39 1.26
C GLU A 38 12.93 2.39 1.66
N LYS A 39 11.65 2.75 1.51
CA LYS A 39 10.52 1.86 1.79
C LYS A 39 10.22 0.96 0.59
N LEU A 40 11.01 -0.11 0.50
CA LEU A 40 10.94 -1.06 -0.60
C LEU A 40 10.00 -2.25 -0.29
N PHE A 41 9.09 -2.52 -1.20
CA PHE A 41 8.15 -3.64 -1.13
C PHE A 41 8.34 -4.59 -2.32
N THR A 42 8.32 -5.90 -2.05
CA THR A 42 8.49 -6.90 -3.10
C THR A 42 7.23 -7.03 -3.96
N ARG A 43 7.39 -7.56 -5.17
CA ARG A 43 6.26 -7.87 -6.07
C ARG A 43 5.19 -8.73 -5.39
N ARG A 44 5.60 -9.66 -4.53
CA ARG A 44 4.68 -10.53 -3.78
C ARG A 44 3.78 -9.74 -2.82
N VAL A 45 4.32 -8.74 -2.12
CA VAL A 45 3.51 -7.89 -1.23
C VAL A 45 2.53 -7.07 -2.05
N MET A 46 2.98 -6.55 -3.20
CA MET A 46 2.10 -5.79 -4.07
C MET A 46 0.97 -6.65 -4.65
N ASN A 47 1.24 -7.91 -5.01
CA ASN A 47 0.21 -8.83 -5.47
C ASN A 47 -0.85 -9.13 -4.40
N TRP A 48 -0.50 -9.20 -3.11
CA TRP A 48 -1.51 -9.36 -2.05
C TRP A 48 -2.47 -8.16 -1.98
N LEU A 49 -1.94 -6.94 -2.16
CA LEU A 49 -2.78 -5.75 -2.23
C LEU A 49 -3.67 -5.74 -3.47
N ASP A 50 -3.15 -6.19 -4.62
CA ASP A 50 -3.89 -6.30 -5.89
C ASP A 50 -4.99 -7.37 -5.82
N GLU A 51 -4.71 -8.54 -5.23
CA GLU A 51 -5.69 -9.60 -4.97
C GLU A 51 -6.87 -9.12 -4.11
N ARG A 52 -6.64 -8.12 -3.24
CA ARG A 52 -7.66 -7.46 -2.43
C ARG A 52 -8.26 -6.21 -3.09
N VAL A 53 -7.86 -5.88 -4.31
CA VAL A 53 -8.31 -4.69 -5.05
C VAL A 53 -8.00 -3.37 -4.32
N LEU A 54 -6.94 -3.35 -3.50
CA LEU A 54 -6.49 -2.16 -2.77
C LEU A 54 -5.51 -1.31 -3.59
N ILE A 55 -4.87 -1.92 -4.57
CA ILE A 55 -4.09 -1.21 -5.59
C ILE A 55 -4.55 -1.65 -6.97
N ARG A 56 -4.08 -0.91 -7.97
CA ARG A 56 -4.16 -1.30 -9.37
C ARG A 56 -2.83 -1.05 -10.04
N TYR A 57 -2.35 -2.04 -10.79
CA TYR A 57 -1.20 -1.86 -11.67
C TYR A 57 -1.58 -1.06 -12.91
N ASP A 58 -0.63 -0.26 -13.40
CA ASP A 58 -0.75 0.44 -14.69
C ASP A 58 -0.73 -0.54 -15.87
N ASP A 59 0.17 -1.53 -15.82
CA ASP A 59 0.29 -2.61 -16.78
C ASP A 59 0.31 -3.97 -16.04
N PRO A 60 -0.59 -4.92 -16.38
CA PRO A 60 -0.62 -6.24 -15.73
C PRO A 60 0.62 -7.10 -15.99
N GLN A 61 1.28 -6.94 -17.14
CA GLN A 61 2.41 -7.76 -17.57
C GLN A 61 3.75 -7.14 -17.17
N LEU A 62 3.92 -5.83 -17.39
CA LEU A 62 5.14 -5.11 -17.05
C LEU A 62 4.84 -3.87 -16.19
N PRO A 63 4.33 -4.07 -14.97
CA PRO A 63 3.89 -3.01 -14.08
C PRO A 63 5.03 -2.09 -13.74
N ARG A 64 4.82 -0.80 -13.92
CA ARG A 64 5.75 0.26 -13.51
C ARG A 64 5.22 1.02 -12.31
N LYS A 65 3.90 0.99 -12.11
CA LYS A 65 3.22 1.72 -11.05
C LYS A 65 2.14 0.85 -10.41
N ALA A 66 1.97 1.03 -9.11
CA ALA A 66 0.89 0.43 -8.33
C ALA A 66 0.19 1.56 -7.57
N THR A 67 -0.97 1.97 -8.03
CA THR A 67 -1.73 3.10 -7.49
C THR A 67 -2.83 2.61 -6.57
N LEU A 68 -3.06 3.27 -5.44
CA LEU A 68 -4.21 2.95 -4.58
C LEU A 68 -5.52 3.11 -5.34
N THR A 69 -6.43 2.16 -5.13
CA THR A 69 -7.84 2.33 -5.50
C THR A 69 -8.58 3.13 -4.43
N ASP A 70 -9.83 3.50 -4.69
CA ASP A 70 -10.69 4.11 -3.67
C ASP A 70 -10.86 3.21 -2.44
N LEU A 71 -10.94 1.89 -2.66
CA LEU A 71 -10.95 0.90 -1.59
C LEU A 71 -9.63 0.87 -0.82
N GLY A 72 -8.50 1.01 -1.52
CA GLY A 72 -7.17 1.14 -0.94
C GLY A 72 -7.03 2.38 -0.05
N LEU A 73 -7.53 3.52 -0.51
CA LEU A 73 -7.54 4.78 0.26
C LEU A 73 -8.36 4.61 1.54
N ALA A 74 -9.61 4.16 1.42
CA ALA A 74 -10.47 3.91 2.59
C ALA A 74 -9.87 2.90 3.57
N ALA A 75 -9.22 1.84 3.07
CA ALA A 75 -8.54 0.86 3.91
C ALA A 75 -7.33 1.47 4.65
N ALA A 76 -6.57 2.34 3.99
CA ALA A 76 -5.43 3.02 4.61
C ALA A 76 -5.90 3.98 5.72
N GLU A 77 -6.94 4.76 5.46
CA GLU A 77 -7.56 5.66 6.44
C GLU A 77 -8.09 4.89 7.65
N ALA A 78 -8.75 3.75 7.44
CA ALA A 78 -9.22 2.89 8.52
C ALA A 78 -8.05 2.37 9.38
N GLU A 79 -6.91 2.01 8.78
CA GLU A 79 -5.72 1.59 9.54
C GLU A 79 -5.06 2.73 10.31
N ILE A 80 -5.12 3.97 9.79
CA ILE A 80 -4.66 5.17 10.49
C ILE A 80 -5.59 5.48 11.67
N ALA A 81 -6.90 5.43 11.48
CA ALA A 81 -7.89 5.65 12.53
C ALA A 81 -7.70 4.66 13.68
N LYS A 82 -7.57 3.37 13.39
CA LYS A 82 -7.26 2.34 14.40
C LYS A 82 -5.99 2.64 15.19
N ALA A 83 -4.93 3.09 14.51
CA ALA A 83 -3.67 3.43 15.17
C ALA A 83 -3.81 4.66 16.07
N ARG A 84 -4.59 5.65 15.63
CA ARG A 84 -4.92 6.84 16.43
C ARG A 84 -5.72 6.49 17.67
N ASP A 85 -6.75 5.66 17.53
CA ASP A 85 -7.60 5.23 18.65
C ASP A 85 -6.77 4.47 19.68
N LEU A 86 -5.90 3.55 19.22
CA LEU A 86 -4.98 2.82 20.10
C LEU A 86 -4.07 3.77 20.90
N ALA A 87 -3.52 4.80 20.24
CA ALA A 87 -2.64 5.78 20.87
C ALA A 87 -3.34 6.69 21.88
N LEU A 88 -4.67 6.88 21.77
CA LEU A 88 -5.46 7.66 22.72
C LEU A 88 -5.91 6.84 23.93
N THR A 89 -5.94 5.52 23.81
CA THR A 89 -6.34 4.59 24.88
C THR A 89 -5.18 3.98 25.66
N ALA A 90 -3.93 4.19 25.22
CA ALA A 90 -2.71 3.69 25.84
C ALA A 90 -2.11 4.71 26.80
#